data_AF-J9BEU9-F1
#
_entry.id   AF-J9BEU9-F1
#
_cell.length_a   1.000
_cell.length_b   1.000
_cell.length_c   1.000
_cell.angle_alpha   90.00
_cell.angle_beta   90.00
_cell.angle_gamma   90.00
#
_symmetry.space_group_name_H-M   'P 1'
#
loop_
_entity.id
_entity.type
_entity.pdbx_description
1 polymer ?
#
loop_
_entity_poly.entity_id
_entity_poly.type
_entity_poly.pdbx_seq_one_letter_code
_entity_poly.pdbx_strand_id
1 'polypeptide(L)'
;MLMFSFALPSFVDATVELNDDTIVEEYVPEEDGGIDLSNVDVSNFDFEKFEDEYDFLVTDPVFLQLEGELSKPRVEYVIEKNPLTGELIVKQEILPALVIGALRVLTSKAGRTAADKGWKIARPYVQKALDAPNKYILEGPYKTRIIQVRSKVTKKVLFRLDYGPVKNKGPYLHYHVPPNLNDHHIIW
;
A
#
# COMPACT_ATOMS: atom_id res chain seq x y z
N MET A 1 -8.47 -19.01 31.15
CA MET A 1 -8.35 -17.54 31.30
C MET A 1 -6.92 -17.19 30.89
N LEU A 2 -6.71 -16.80 29.64
CA LEU A 2 -5.41 -16.45 29.07
C LEU A 2 -5.40 -14.93 28.88
N MET A 3 -4.59 -14.26 29.70
CA MET A 3 -4.33 -12.83 29.62
C MET A 3 -3.38 -12.59 28.45
N PHE A 4 -3.83 -11.92 27.39
CA PHE A 4 -2.94 -11.34 26.38
C PHE A 4 -2.43 -10.00 26.91
N SER A 5 -1.14 -9.95 27.26
CA SER A 5 -0.43 -8.73 27.58
C SER A 5 -0.13 -7.99 26.28
N PHE A 6 -0.82 -6.88 26.03
CA PHE A 6 -0.45 -5.95 24.96
C PHE A 6 0.76 -5.13 25.44
N ALA A 7 1.90 -5.32 24.80
CA ALA A 7 3.01 -4.37 24.91
C ALA A 7 2.60 -3.10 24.14
N LEU A 8 2.39 -2.01 24.86
CA LEU A 8 2.25 -0.68 24.28
C LEU A 8 3.55 -0.33 23.52
N PRO A 9 3.47 0.35 22.36
CA PRO A 9 4.66 0.90 21.74
C PRO A 9 5.29 1.91 22.71
N SER A 10 6.58 1.73 22.96
CA SER A 10 7.39 2.66 23.74
C SER A 10 7.36 4.03 23.07
N PHE A 11 6.80 5.02 23.76
CA PHE A 11 7.07 6.42 23.47
C PHE A 11 8.56 6.64 23.72
N VAL A 12 9.33 6.82 22.64
CA VAL A 12 10.65 7.41 22.76
C VAL A 12 10.41 8.90 22.96
N ASP A 13 10.53 9.35 24.21
CA ASP A 13 10.61 10.76 24.54
C ASP A 13 11.96 11.27 24.00
N ALA A 14 11.95 11.75 22.76
CA ALA A 14 13.12 12.43 22.21
C ALA A 14 13.11 13.86 22.75
N THR A 15 13.86 14.10 23.83
CA THR A 15 14.22 15.45 24.24
C THR A 15 15.16 16.04 23.19
N VAL A 16 14.61 16.87 22.30
CA VAL A 16 15.41 17.68 21.37
C VAL A 16 15.81 18.96 22.10
N GLU A 17 17.08 19.07 22.46
CA GLU A 17 17.67 20.35 22.84
C GLU A 17 17.72 21.25 21.60
N LEU A 18 16.88 22.29 21.59
CA LEU A 18 16.89 23.32 20.56
C LEU A 18 18.09 24.24 20.81
N ASN A 19 19.17 24.00 20.07
CA ASN A 19 20.18 25.04 19.84
C ASN A 19 19.73 25.92 18.67
N ASP A 20 19.88 27.23 18.88
CA ASP A 20 19.54 28.34 17.99
C ASP A 20 19.83 28.08 16.49
N ASP A 21 18.89 28.51 15.66
CA ASP A 21 19.07 28.91 14.26
C ASP A 21 19.50 27.87 13.19
N THR A 22 19.15 26.60 13.34
CA THR A 22 19.18 25.70 12.17
C THR A 22 17.95 24.81 12.09
N ILE A 23 16.99 25.21 11.24
CA ILE A 23 15.96 24.29 10.72
C ILE A 23 16.72 23.23 9.93
N VAL A 24 16.95 22.08 10.53
CA VAL A 24 17.35 20.89 9.79
C VAL A 24 16.07 20.39 9.13
N GLU A 25 15.78 20.90 7.93
CA GLU A 25 14.96 20.15 6.98
C GLU A 25 15.75 18.88 6.67
N GLU A 26 15.55 17.83 7.47
CA GLU A 26 15.92 16.49 7.05
C GLU A 26 15.03 16.17 5.85
N TYR A 27 15.54 16.51 4.67
CA TYR A 27 15.00 16.09 3.40
C TYR A 27 15.08 14.57 3.36
N VAL A 28 14.04 13.90 3.84
CA VAL A 28 13.76 12.52 3.48
C VAL A 28 13.48 12.56 1.99
N PRO A 29 14.35 11.99 1.13
CA PRO A 29 14.07 11.96 -0.29
C PRO A 29 12.72 11.26 -0.44
N GLU A 30 11.80 11.88 -1.18
CA GLU A 30 10.70 11.15 -1.77
C GLU A 30 11.33 10.08 -2.68
N GLU A 31 11.65 8.91 -2.15
CA GLU A 31 11.65 7.72 -2.98
C GLU A 31 10.21 7.66 -3.50
N ASP A 32 10.04 8.03 -4.77
CA ASP A 32 8.83 7.77 -5.54
C ASP A 32 8.49 6.30 -5.36
N GLY A 33 7.68 6.01 -4.34
CA GLY A 33 7.19 4.68 -4.02
C GLY A 33 6.29 4.12 -5.11
N GLY A 34 6.17 4.83 -6.25
CA GLY A 34 5.36 4.48 -7.38
C GLY A 34 3.91 4.37 -6.96
N ILE A 35 3.44 5.23 -6.06
CA ILE A 35 2.04 5.26 -5.62
C ILE A 35 1.38 6.53 -6.14
N ASP A 36 0.58 6.37 -7.19
CA ASP A 36 -0.25 7.43 -7.79
C ASP A 36 -1.72 7.09 -7.57
N LEU A 37 -2.35 7.82 -6.66
CA LEU A 37 -3.76 7.64 -6.27
C LEU A 37 -4.69 8.65 -6.94
N SER A 38 -4.20 9.50 -7.85
CA SER A 38 -4.99 10.59 -8.47
C SER A 38 -6.28 10.11 -9.17
N ASN A 39 -6.34 8.82 -9.53
CA ASN A 39 -7.46 8.19 -10.23
C ASN A 39 -8.25 7.20 -9.36
N VAL A 40 -7.98 7.15 -8.05
CA VAL A 40 -8.68 6.25 -7.13
C VAL A 40 -9.54 7.07 -6.16
N ASP A 41 -10.85 7.08 -6.42
CA ASP A 41 -11.83 7.68 -5.51
C ASP A 41 -12.09 6.74 -4.34
N VAL A 42 -11.68 7.15 -3.14
CA VAL A 42 -11.89 6.46 -1.87
C VAL A 42 -12.92 7.15 -0.98
N SER A 43 -13.50 8.28 -1.42
CA SER A 43 -14.35 9.15 -0.59
C SER A 43 -15.66 8.49 -0.15
N ASN A 44 -16.22 7.62 -1.00
CA ASN A 44 -17.46 6.89 -0.74
C ASN A 44 -17.22 5.39 -0.58
N PHE A 45 -15.98 4.98 -0.28
CA PHE A 45 -15.66 3.57 -0.10
C PHE A 45 -16.16 3.05 1.24
N ASP A 46 -17.05 2.06 1.18
CA ASP A 46 -17.60 1.39 2.35
C ASP A 46 -16.67 0.24 2.77
N PHE A 47 -15.90 0.48 3.84
CA PHE A 47 -14.92 -0.48 4.37
C PHE A 47 -15.60 -1.72 4.97
N GLU A 48 -16.72 -1.55 5.67
CA GLU A 48 -17.45 -2.66 6.29
C GLU A 48 -18.00 -3.59 5.21
N LYS A 49 -18.63 -3.02 4.17
CA LYS A 49 -19.10 -3.79 3.02
C LYS A 49 -17.95 -4.52 2.31
N PHE A 50 -16.79 -3.88 2.18
CA PHE A 50 -15.63 -4.55 1.57
C PHE A 50 -15.12 -5.70 2.42
N GLU A 51 -15.04 -5.54 3.73
CA GLU A 51 -14.59 -6.59 4.65
C GLU A 51 -15.52 -7.81 4.60
N ASP A 52 -16.83 -7.58 4.49
CA ASP A 52 -17.82 -8.64 4.28
C ASP A 52 -17.73 -9.29 2.89
N GLU A 53 -17.62 -8.49 1.83
CA GLU A 53 -17.65 -8.99 0.45
C GLU A 53 -16.32 -9.67 0.05
N TYR A 54 -15.20 -9.20 0.59
CA TYR A 54 -13.83 -9.63 0.28
C TYR A 54 -13.11 -10.19 1.51
N ASP A 55 -13.84 -10.93 2.34
CA ASP A 55 -13.36 -11.63 3.54
C ASP A 55 -12.03 -12.38 3.31
N PHE A 56 -11.88 -13.02 2.15
CA PHE A 56 -10.69 -13.76 1.76
C PHE A 56 -9.42 -12.89 1.62
N LEU A 57 -9.54 -11.58 1.42
CA LEU A 57 -8.41 -10.64 1.43
C LEU A 57 -8.11 -10.17 2.84
N VAL A 58 -9.13 -9.70 3.56
CA VAL A 58 -8.96 -9.04 4.86
C VAL A 58 -8.60 -10.04 5.97
N THR A 59 -8.79 -11.34 5.72
CA THR A 59 -8.30 -12.42 6.59
C THR A 59 -6.99 -13.05 6.12
N ASP A 60 -6.48 -12.69 4.93
CA ASP A 60 -5.22 -13.24 4.42
C ASP A 60 -4.02 -12.50 5.05
N PRO A 61 -3.15 -13.19 5.80
CA PRO A 61 -2.03 -12.55 6.49
C PRO A 61 -1.05 -11.86 5.53
N VAL A 62 -0.94 -12.33 4.28
CA VAL A 62 -0.06 -11.74 3.26
C VAL A 62 -0.64 -10.44 2.73
N PHE A 63 -1.95 -10.38 2.59
CA PHE A 63 -2.63 -9.17 2.17
C PHE A 63 -2.53 -8.09 3.26
N LEU A 64 -2.75 -8.47 4.53
CA LEU A 64 -2.58 -7.56 5.67
C LEU A 64 -1.13 -7.06 5.79
N GLN A 65 -0.14 -7.93 5.59
CA GLN A 65 1.26 -7.51 5.59
C GLN A 65 1.59 -6.59 4.40
N LEU A 66 1.03 -6.85 3.20
CA LEU A 66 1.14 -5.98 2.04
C LEU A 66 0.58 -4.58 2.32
N GLU A 67 -0.63 -4.50 2.90
CA GLU A 67 -1.23 -3.24 3.33
C GLU A 67 -0.32 -2.49 4.30
N GLY A 68 0.26 -3.21 5.27
CA GLY A 68 1.24 -2.67 6.22
C GLY A 68 2.53 -2.18 5.57
N GLU A 69 3.12 -2.90 4.61
CA GLU A 69 4.36 -2.47 3.96
C GLU A 69 4.15 -1.25 3.05
N LEU A 70 3.08 -1.22 2.26
CA LEU A 70 2.82 -0.13 1.32
C LEU A 70 2.41 1.18 2.01
N SER A 71 2.03 1.12 3.28
CA SER A 71 1.62 2.28 4.07
C SER A 71 2.75 2.95 4.87
N LYS A 72 3.88 2.28 5.09
CA LYS A 72 5.03 2.80 5.85
C LYS A 72 5.66 4.11 5.32
N PRO A 73 5.78 4.38 4.00
CA PRO A 73 6.58 5.52 3.53
C PRO A 73 5.89 6.89 3.60
N ARG A 74 4.69 7.04 4.19
CA ARG A 74 3.92 8.31 4.13
C ARG A 74 3.46 8.81 5.49
N VAL A 75 4.43 9.32 6.23
CA VAL A 75 4.25 10.15 7.42
C VAL A 75 4.34 11.59 6.97
N GLU A 76 3.24 12.34 7.00
CA GLU A 76 3.30 13.80 6.96
C GLU A 76 3.40 14.32 8.39
N TYR A 77 4.31 15.26 8.61
CA TYR A 77 4.44 15.96 9.89
C TYR A 77 3.62 17.24 9.81
N VAL A 78 2.43 17.23 10.42
CA VAL A 78 1.60 18.42 10.54
C VAL A 78 1.99 19.18 11.79
N ILE A 79 2.41 20.43 11.62
CA ILE A 79 2.67 21.33 12.75
C ILE A 79 1.33 21.97 13.13
N GLU A 80 0.75 21.52 14.24
CA GLU A 80 -0.43 22.13 14.82
C GLU A 80 -0.07 22.94 16.06
N LYS A 81 -0.90 23.93 16.41
CA LYS A 81 -0.75 24.65 17.66
C LYS A 81 -1.61 23.97 18.72
N ASN A 82 -1.00 23.53 19.81
CA ASN A 82 -1.70 22.95 20.94
C ASN A 82 -2.74 23.97 21.46
N PRO A 83 -4.05 23.65 21.45
CA PRO A 83 -5.08 24.61 21.81
C PRO A 83 -5.11 24.96 23.30
N LEU A 84 -4.42 24.20 24.15
CA LEU A 84 -4.36 24.40 25.60
C LEU A 84 -3.08 25.12 26.03
N THR A 85 -1.94 24.84 25.40
CA THR A 85 -0.62 25.38 25.80
C THR A 85 -0.05 26.40 24.83
N GLY A 86 -0.55 26.45 23.59
CA GLY A 86 -0.05 27.33 22.53
C GLY A 86 1.25 26.88 21.88
N GLU A 87 1.82 25.75 22.30
CA GLU A 87 3.05 25.17 21.74
C GLU A 87 2.79 24.53 20.38
N LEU A 88 3.82 24.49 19.52
CA LEU A 88 3.75 23.75 18.28
C LEU A 88 3.92 22.25 18.58
N ILE A 89 2.92 21.46 18.24
CA ILE A 89 2.94 20.00 18.29
C ILE A 89 3.11 19.46 16.88
N VAL A 90 4.10 18.58 16.70
CA VAL A 90 4.28 17.83 15.47
C VAL A 90 3.38 16.61 15.54
N LYS A 91 2.31 16.59 14.75
CA LYS A 91 1.48 15.41 14.56
C LYS A 91 1.95 14.64 13.34
N GLN A 92 2.08 13.34 13.50
CA GLN A 92 2.30 12.40 12.42
C GLN A 92 0.93 12.05 11.82
N GLU A 93 0.57 12.68 10.70
CA GLU A 93 -0.54 12.22 9.89
C GLU A 93 -0.05 11.08 9.00
N ILE A 94 -0.58 9.91 9.30
CA ILE A 94 -0.32 8.74 8.49
C ILE A 94 -1.33 8.82 7.32
N LEU A 95 -0.84 8.93 6.07
CA LEU A 95 -1.59 8.64 4.83
C LEU A 95 -1.88 7.13 4.48
N PRO A 96 -1.61 6.08 5.31
CA PRO A 96 -1.93 4.67 5.10
C PRO A 96 -3.35 4.39 4.67
N ALA A 97 -4.33 5.09 5.24
CA ALA A 97 -5.73 4.81 5.01
C ALA A 97 -6.12 5.01 3.54
N LEU A 98 -5.51 5.99 2.86
CA LEU A 98 -5.76 6.23 1.45
C LEU A 98 -5.14 5.16 0.56
N VAL A 99 -3.93 4.69 0.86
CA VAL A 99 -3.26 3.62 0.10
C VAL A 99 -4.02 2.30 0.24
N ILE A 100 -4.43 1.98 1.47
CA ILE A 100 -5.24 0.80 1.80
C ILE A 100 -6.60 0.89 1.10
N GLY A 101 -7.32 1.99 1.27
CA GLY A 101 -8.60 2.23 0.60
C GLY A 101 -8.47 2.11 -0.92
N ALA A 102 -7.41 2.66 -1.51
CA ALA A 102 -7.19 2.57 -2.94
C ALA A 102 -6.91 1.14 -3.43
N LEU A 103 -6.10 0.38 -2.70
CA LEU A 103 -5.83 -1.03 -2.99
C LEU A 103 -7.13 -1.85 -2.96
N ARG A 104 -7.96 -1.62 -1.93
CA ARG A 104 -9.26 -2.28 -1.75
C ARG A 104 -10.25 -1.88 -2.85
N VAL A 105 -10.37 -0.59 -3.19
CA VAL A 105 -11.19 -0.09 -4.32
C VAL A 105 -10.76 -0.71 -5.65
N LEU A 106 -9.47 -0.72 -5.96
CA LEU A 106 -8.99 -1.25 -7.24
C LEU A 106 -9.25 -2.75 -7.36
N THR A 107 -9.13 -3.48 -6.25
CA THR A 107 -9.39 -4.91 -6.22
C THR A 107 -10.88 -5.24 -6.36
N SER A 108 -11.77 -4.42 -5.78
CA SER A 108 -13.22 -4.65 -5.85
C SER A 108 -13.84 -4.35 -7.22
N LYS A 109 -13.23 -3.51 -8.05
CA LYS A 109 -13.74 -3.16 -9.40
C LYS A 109 -13.98 -4.37 -10.31
N ALA A 110 -13.29 -5.47 -10.09
CA ALA A 110 -13.44 -6.70 -10.86
C ALA A 110 -14.58 -7.61 -10.37
N GLY A 111 -15.14 -7.32 -9.20
CA GLY A 111 -16.05 -8.19 -8.47
C GLY A 111 -15.33 -9.31 -7.71
N ARG A 112 -16.01 -9.84 -6.69
CA ARG A 112 -15.48 -10.82 -5.73
C ARG A 112 -14.76 -12.01 -6.37
N THR A 113 -15.39 -12.66 -7.34
CA THR A 113 -14.84 -13.89 -7.96
C THR A 113 -13.53 -13.63 -8.70
N ALA A 114 -13.45 -12.55 -9.47
CA ALA A 114 -12.24 -12.19 -10.19
C ALA A 114 -11.15 -11.73 -9.21
N ALA A 115 -11.52 -10.96 -8.18
CA ALA A 115 -10.60 -10.54 -7.12
C ALA A 115 -9.96 -11.72 -6.38
N ASP A 116 -10.74 -12.75 -6.01
CA ASP A 116 -10.23 -13.98 -5.37
C ASP A 116 -9.23 -14.71 -6.26
N LYS A 117 -9.55 -14.88 -7.54
CA LYS A 117 -8.63 -15.48 -8.50
C LYS A 117 -7.37 -14.62 -8.69
N GLY A 118 -7.54 -13.31 -8.82
CA GLY A 118 -6.43 -12.37 -8.98
C GLY A 118 -5.49 -12.37 -7.79
N TRP A 119 -6.04 -12.41 -6.57
CA TRP A 119 -5.25 -12.53 -5.36
C TRP A 119 -4.54 -13.87 -5.28
N LYS A 120 -5.20 -15.00 -5.54
CA LYS A 120 -4.55 -16.32 -5.59
C LYS A 120 -3.36 -16.36 -6.53
N ILE A 121 -3.44 -15.66 -7.67
CA ILE A 121 -2.35 -15.53 -8.63
C ILE A 121 -1.24 -14.61 -8.09
N ALA A 122 -1.60 -13.47 -7.51
CA ALA A 122 -0.66 -12.46 -7.01
C ALA A 122 0.07 -12.87 -5.73
N ARG A 123 -0.64 -13.49 -4.79
CA ARG A 123 -0.20 -13.83 -3.44
C ARG A 123 1.19 -14.46 -3.37
N PRO A 124 1.56 -15.49 -4.17
CA PRO A 124 2.90 -16.06 -4.11
C PRO A 124 4.01 -15.08 -4.51
N TYR A 125 3.75 -14.15 -5.43
CA TYR A 125 4.70 -13.11 -5.81
C TYR A 125 4.84 -12.04 -4.73
N VAL A 126 3.72 -11.64 -4.14
CA VAL A 126 3.68 -10.68 -3.02
C VAL A 126 4.41 -11.25 -1.81
N GLN A 127 4.05 -12.46 -1.36
CA GLN A 127 4.73 -13.15 -0.25
C GLN A 127 6.23 -13.22 -0.49
N LYS A 128 6.65 -13.63 -1.69
CA LYS A 128 8.07 -13.72 -2.04
C LYS A 128 8.79 -12.38 -1.95
N ALA A 129 8.11 -11.28 -2.27
CA ALA A 129 8.66 -9.93 -2.14
C ALA A 129 8.75 -9.49 -0.68
N LEU A 130 7.70 -9.77 0.11
CA LEU A 130 7.62 -9.48 1.54
C LEU A 130 8.67 -10.27 2.36
N ASP A 131 8.92 -11.52 1.99
CA ASP A 131 9.91 -12.39 2.67
C ASP A 131 11.36 -12.00 2.38
N ALA A 132 11.60 -11.31 1.26
CA ALA A 132 12.94 -10.97 0.80
C ALA A 132 13.00 -9.52 0.26
N PRO A 133 12.77 -8.51 1.12
CA PRO A 133 12.74 -7.11 0.71
C PRO A 133 14.11 -6.61 0.22
N ASN A 134 15.21 -7.29 0.56
CA ASN A 134 16.54 -7.00 0.00
C ASN A 134 16.73 -7.47 -1.46
N LYS A 135 15.89 -8.40 -1.94
CA LYS A 135 15.97 -8.95 -3.30
C LYS A 135 14.91 -8.38 -4.24
N TYR A 136 13.78 -7.95 -3.70
CA TYR A 136 12.62 -7.53 -4.48
C TYR A 136 12.18 -6.11 -4.15
N ILE A 137 11.56 -5.46 -5.13
CA ILE A 137 10.85 -4.20 -4.97
C ILE A 137 9.37 -4.54 -5.03
N LEU A 138 8.63 -4.17 -4.00
CA LEU A 138 7.19 -4.27 -3.93
C LEU A 138 6.61 -2.88 -4.13
N GLU A 139 5.78 -2.72 -5.15
CA GLU A 139 5.20 -1.44 -5.54
C GLU A 139 3.68 -1.53 -5.46
N GLY A 140 3.08 -0.46 -4.94
CA GLY A 140 1.65 -0.34 -4.75
C GLY A 140 0.90 0.26 -5.94
N PRO A 141 -0.30 0.81 -5.68
CA PRO A 141 -1.19 1.32 -6.70
C PRO A 141 -0.60 2.46 -7.54
N TYR A 142 -0.62 2.34 -8.87
CA TYR A 142 -0.18 3.40 -9.79
C TYR A 142 -0.94 3.35 -11.11
N LYS A 143 -1.74 4.37 -11.41
CA LYS A 143 -2.64 4.38 -12.58
C LYS A 143 -3.55 3.14 -12.58
N THR A 144 -3.31 2.16 -13.45
CA THR A 144 -4.08 0.89 -13.52
C THR A 144 -3.49 -0.21 -12.66
N ARG A 145 -2.26 -0.03 -12.18
CA ARG A 145 -1.54 -0.99 -11.36
C ARG A 145 -2.18 -1.07 -10.00
N ILE A 146 -2.46 -2.29 -9.57
CA ILE A 146 -2.84 -2.62 -8.20
C ILE A 146 -1.56 -2.88 -7.41
N ILE A 147 -0.72 -3.79 -7.92
CA ILE A 147 0.57 -4.16 -7.33
C ILE A 147 1.58 -4.57 -8.41
N GLN A 148 2.87 -4.42 -8.12
CA GLN A 148 3.95 -4.94 -8.95
C GLN A 148 5.12 -5.44 -8.09
N VAL A 149 5.72 -6.53 -8.54
CA VAL A 149 6.95 -7.08 -7.97
C VAL A 149 8.06 -7.00 -9.01
N ARG A 150 9.18 -6.37 -8.64
CA ARG A 150 10.39 -6.28 -9.49
C ARG A 150 11.59 -6.90 -8.79
N SER A 151 12.56 -7.35 -9.58
CA SER A 151 13.88 -7.70 -9.06
C SER A 151 14.68 -6.44 -8.70
N LYS A 152 15.27 -6.35 -7.51
CA LYS A 152 16.19 -5.24 -7.17
C LYS A 152 17.46 -5.26 -8.02
N VAL A 153 17.91 -6.44 -8.42
CA VAL A 153 19.15 -6.66 -9.20
C VAL A 153 18.97 -6.21 -10.64
N THR A 154 17.92 -6.70 -11.31
CA THR A 154 17.72 -6.46 -12.75
C THR A 154 16.75 -5.33 -13.04
N LYS A 155 16.04 -4.82 -12.02
CA LYS A 155 14.94 -3.85 -12.12
C LYS A 155 13.76 -4.30 -13.01
N LYS A 156 13.78 -5.54 -13.51
CA LYS A 156 12.74 -6.13 -14.35
C LYS A 156 11.51 -6.50 -13.51
N VAL A 157 10.34 -6.33 -14.11
CA VAL A 157 9.07 -6.81 -13.58
C VAL A 157 9.05 -8.34 -13.57
N LEU A 158 8.68 -8.91 -12.43
CA LEU A 158 8.48 -10.34 -12.24
C LEU A 158 7.00 -10.70 -12.22
N PHE A 159 6.17 -9.77 -11.75
CA PHE A 159 4.72 -9.88 -11.73
C PHE A 159 4.10 -8.49 -11.61
N ARG A 160 2.97 -8.27 -12.27
CA ARG A 160 2.14 -7.06 -12.10
C ARG A 160 0.67 -7.46 -12.17
N LEU A 161 -0.12 -7.00 -11.20
CA LEU A 161 -1.57 -7.08 -11.23
C LEU A 161 -2.15 -5.71 -11.57
N ASP A 162 -3.05 -5.67 -12.53
CA ASP A 162 -3.67 -4.45 -13.05
C ASP A 162 -5.19 -4.59 -13.10
N TYR A 163 -5.87 -3.47 -12.86
CA TYR A 163 -7.23 -3.26 -13.33
C TYR A 163 -7.24 -2.09 -14.32
N GLY A 164 -7.38 -2.39 -15.60
CA GLY A 164 -7.23 -1.38 -16.65
C GLY A 164 -7.65 -1.87 -18.04
N PRO A 165 -7.68 -0.97 -19.03
CA PRO A 165 -8.17 -1.26 -20.37
C PRO A 165 -7.29 -2.28 -21.09
N VAL A 166 -7.91 -3.36 -21.55
CA VAL A 166 -7.33 -4.33 -22.49
C VAL A 166 -7.85 -4.00 -23.89
N LYS A 167 -6.92 -3.91 -24.85
CA LYS A 167 -7.24 -3.56 -26.25
C LYS A 167 -8.40 -4.40 -26.78
N ASN A 168 -9.41 -3.72 -27.32
CA ASN A 168 -10.63 -4.29 -27.90
C ASN A 168 -11.55 -5.08 -26.93
N LYS A 169 -11.32 -5.01 -25.62
CA LYS A 169 -12.14 -5.75 -24.63
C LYS A 169 -12.75 -4.84 -23.57
N GLY A 170 -12.08 -3.76 -23.17
CA GLY A 170 -12.50 -2.89 -22.05
C GLY A 170 -11.66 -3.07 -20.79
N PRO A 171 -12.04 -2.50 -19.64
CA PRO A 171 -11.31 -2.67 -18.39
C PRO A 171 -11.47 -4.09 -17.83
N TYR A 172 -10.36 -4.75 -17.51
CA TYR A 172 -10.37 -6.04 -16.84
C TYR A 172 -9.32 -6.08 -15.74
N LEU A 173 -9.59 -6.91 -14.74
CA LEU A 173 -8.53 -7.46 -13.91
C LEU A 173 -7.67 -8.38 -14.78
N HIS A 174 -6.38 -8.11 -14.80
CA HIS A 174 -5.43 -8.90 -15.56
C HIS A 174 -4.05 -8.83 -14.90
N TYR A 175 -3.18 -9.74 -15.28
CA TYR A 175 -1.81 -9.73 -14.82
C TYR A 175 -0.82 -9.84 -15.97
N HIS A 176 0.41 -9.41 -15.70
CA HIS A 176 1.56 -9.51 -16.60
C HIS A 176 2.66 -10.28 -15.90
N VAL A 177 3.29 -11.21 -16.62
CA VAL A 177 4.41 -12.03 -16.13
C VAL A 177 5.44 -12.23 -17.24
N PRO A 178 6.74 -12.36 -16.91
CA PRO A 178 7.74 -12.78 -17.88
C PRO A 178 7.37 -14.12 -18.54
N PRO A 179 7.83 -14.36 -19.78
CA PRO A 179 8.77 -13.53 -20.54
C PRO A 179 8.13 -12.34 -21.28
N ASN A 180 6.80 -12.31 -21.44
CA ASN A 180 6.12 -11.29 -22.23
C ASN A 180 5.23 -10.39 -21.34
N LEU A 181 5.77 -9.24 -20.95
CA LEU A 181 5.06 -8.25 -20.14
C LEU A 181 4.03 -7.42 -20.92
N ASN A 182 3.83 -7.68 -22.22
CA ASN A 182 2.76 -7.08 -23.00
C ASN A 182 1.50 -7.94 -23.04
N ASP A 183 1.59 -9.20 -22.60
CA ASP A 183 0.45 -10.12 -22.61
C ASP A 183 -0.46 -9.86 -21.41
N HIS A 184 -1.73 -9.56 -21.71
CA HIS A 184 -2.75 -9.30 -20.72
C HIS A 184 -3.46 -10.62 -20.39
N HIS A 185 -3.07 -11.26 -19.29
CA HIS A 185 -3.73 -12.47 -18.81
C HIS A 185 -5.00 -12.08 -18.04
N ILE A 186 -6.13 -12.04 -18.75
CA ILE A 186 -7.43 -11.61 -18.20
C ILE A 186 -7.93 -12.60 -17.15
N ILE A 187 -8.43 -12.06 -16.05
CA ILE A 187 -9.04 -12.79 -14.94
C ILE A 187 -10.55 -12.55 -14.99
N TRP A 188 -11.33 -13.63 -15.06
CA TRP A 188 -12.79 -13.65 -15.14
C TRP A 188 -13.41 -14.12 -13.82
#